data_AF-A0A9Q3PS59-F1
#
_entry.id   AF-A0A9Q3PS59-F1
#
_cell.length_a   1.000
_cell.length_b   1.000
_cell.length_c   1.000
_cell.angle_alpha   90.00
_cell.angle_beta   90.00
_cell.angle_gamma   90.00
#
_symmetry.space_group_name_H-M   'P 1'
#
loop_
_entity.id
_entity.type
_entity.pdbx_description
1 polymer ?
#
loop_
_entity_poly.entity_id
_entity_poly.type
_entity_poly.pdbx_seq_one_letter_code
_entity_poly.pdbx_strand_id
1 'polypeptide(L)'
;MCKENGGKWQRYLPLADRISTKRTTGFSSYELQFGQIPVLPIDIETKTFSEVEWHNISTTEELLEARAKDLEGKEEMRRKAEEKSKNQGRTQ
;
A
#
# COMPACT_ATOMS: atom_id res chain seq x y z
N MET A 1 -14.30 12.03 3.68
CA MET A 1 -14.12 10.62 3.26
C MET A 1 -15.45 9.85 3.13
N CYS A 2 -16.50 10.43 2.53
CA CYS A 2 -17.77 9.72 2.31
C CYS A 2 -18.64 10.31 1.18
N LYS A 3 -18.04 11.00 0.20
CA LYS A 3 -18.85 11.77 -0.78
C LYS A 3 -18.63 11.46 -2.26
N GLU A 4 -17.78 10.50 -2.62
CA GLU A 4 -17.52 10.24 -4.06
C GLU A 4 -17.54 8.77 -4.49
N ASN A 5 -17.50 7.80 -3.56
CA ASN A 5 -17.49 6.36 -3.87
C ASN A 5 -18.21 5.55 -2.77
N GLY A 6 -19.45 5.93 -2.45
CA GLY A 6 -20.21 5.46 -1.28
C GLY A 6 -20.56 3.97 -1.21
N GLY A 7 -20.27 3.15 -2.23
CA GLY A 7 -20.53 1.70 -2.20
C GLY A 7 -19.30 0.82 -1.94
N LYS A 8 -18.09 1.35 -2.17
CA LYS A 8 -16.86 0.53 -2.13
C LYS A 8 -16.44 0.18 -0.70
N TRP A 9 -16.75 1.04 0.28
CA TRP A 9 -16.38 0.82 1.69
C TRP A 9 -17.07 -0.42 2.27
N GLN A 10 -18.28 -0.78 1.85
CA GLN A 10 -18.98 -1.98 2.34
C GLN A 10 -18.17 -3.26 2.06
N ARG A 11 -17.45 -3.30 0.93
CA ARG A 11 -16.59 -4.42 0.54
C ARG A 11 -15.29 -4.45 1.34
N TYR A 12 -14.72 -3.29 1.67
CA TYR A 12 -13.42 -3.19 2.34
C TYR A 12 -13.52 -3.13 3.86
N LEU A 13 -14.65 -2.72 4.43
CA LEU A 13 -14.82 -2.53 5.87
C LEU A 13 -14.60 -3.84 6.66
N PRO A 14 -15.15 -5.01 6.26
CA PRO A 14 -14.89 -6.26 6.99
C PRO A 14 -13.42 -6.67 6.96
N LEU A 15 -12.72 -6.40 5.85
CA LEU A 15 -11.30 -6.70 5.74
C LEU A 15 -10.47 -5.74 6.60
N ALA A 16 -10.75 -4.44 6.51
CA ALA A 16 -10.11 -3.40 7.30
C ALA A 16 -10.25 -3.65 8.81
N ASP A 17 -11.43 -4.08 9.26
CA ASP A 17 -11.66 -4.38 10.68
C ASP A 17 -10.82 -5.56 11.20
N ARG A 18 -10.58 -6.57 10.35
CA ARG A 18 -9.82 -7.78 10.71
C ARG A 18 -8.32 -7.53 10.80
N ILE A 19 -7.79 -6.66 9.95
CA ILE A 19 -6.35 -6.35 9.87
C ILE A 19 -5.95 -5.16 10.75
N SER A 20 -6.93 -4.38 11.24
CA SER A 20 -6.65 -3.25 12.14
C SER A 20 -6.40 -3.71 13.56
N THR A 21 -5.36 -3.17 14.19
CA THR A 21 -5.06 -3.38 15.60
C THR A 21 -6.17 -2.83 16.50
N LYS A 22 -6.65 -3.65 17.42
CA LYS A 22 -7.70 -3.25 18.38
C LYS A 22 -7.04 -2.66 19.63
N ARG A 23 -7.61 -1.56 20.18
CA ARG A 23 -7.10 -0.91 21.39
C ARG A 23 -7.14 -1.80 22.64
N THR A 24 -8.09 -2.72 22.72
CA THR A 24 -8.30 -3.58 23.89
C THR A 24 -7.25 -4.67 24.02
N THR A 25 -6.81 -5.25 22.91
CA THR A 25 -5.86 -6.37 22.88
C THR A 25 -4.46 -5.94 22.45
N GLY A 26 -4.32 -4.80 21.76
CA GLY A 26 -3.07 -4.40 21.12
C GLY A 26 -2.74 -5.21 19.86
N PHE A 27 -3.65 -6.11 19.43
CA PHE A 27 -3.49 -6.98 18.27
C PHE A 27 -4.71 -6.86 17.34
N SER A 28 -4.52 -7.14 16.07
CA SER A 28 -5.60 -7.31 15.10
C SER A 28 -6.28 -8.66 15.27
N SER A 29 -7.54 -8.76 14.82
CA SER A 29 -8.27 -10.04 14.86
C SER A 29 -7.57 -11.13 14.03
N TYR A 30 -6.88 -10.73 12.95
CA TYR A 30 -6.09 -11.65 12.14
C TYR A 30 -4.89 -12.23 12.91
N GLU A 31 -4.15 -11.39 13.62
CA GLU A 31 -3.01 -11.83 14.44
C GLU A 31 -3.45 -12.79 15.55
N LEU A 32 -4.58 -12.53 16.19
CA LEU A 32 -5.11 -13.43 17.22
C LEU A 32 -5.56 -14.78 16.66
N GLN A 33 -6.08 -14.81 15.43
CA GLN A 33 -6.59 -16.03 14.80
C GLN A 33 -5.48 -16.91 14.21
N PHE A 34 -4.43 -16.30 13.66
CA PHE A 34 -3.41 -17.00 12.88
C PHE A 34 -2.00 -16.93 13.50
N GLY A 35 -1.80 -16.10 14.52
CA GLY A 35 -0.48 -15.91 15.16
C GLY A 35 0.56 -15.22 14.28
N GLN A 36 0.14 -14.56 13.19
CA GLN A 36 1.03 -13.89 12.23
C GLN A 36 0.46 -12.55 11.80
N ILE A 37 1.34 -11.63 11.40
CA ILE A 37 0.96 -10.29 10.90
C ILE A 37 0.30 -10.44 9.52
N PRO A 38 -0.82 -9.76 9.23
CA PRO A 38 -1.42 -9.78 7.90
C PRO A 38 -0.47 -9.14 6.88
N VAL A 39 -0.13 -9.89 5.82
CA VAL A 39 0.61 -9.37 4.67
C VAL A 39 -0.38 -9.06 3.55
N LEU A 40 -0.52 -7.79 3.20
CA LEU A 40 -1.38 -7.33 2.12
C LEU A 40 -0.61 -7.34 0.78
N PRO A 41 -1.29 -7.47 -0.37
CA PRO A 41 -0.63 -7.35 -1.68
C PRO A 41 0.13 -6.03 -1.84
N ILE A 42 -0.39 -4.94 -1.27
CA ILE A 42 0.31 -3.66 -1.23
C ILE A 42 1.61 -3.72 -0.43
N ASP A 43 1.70 -4.53 0.63
CA ASP A 43 2.93 -4.68 1.43
C ASP A 43 4.02 -5.40 0.64
N ILE A 44 3.62 -6.27 -0.30
CA ILE A 44 4.52 -6.99 -1.20
C ILE A 44 5.00 -6.05 -2.32
N GLU A 45 4.09 -5.30 -2.93
CA GLU A 45 4.41 -4.33 -3.98
C GLU A 45 5.26 -3.18 -3.43
N THR A 46 4.99 -2.73 -2.20
CA THR A 46 5.72 -1.64 -1.53
C THR A 46 7.05 -2.07 -0.91
N LYS A 47 7.38 -3.37 -0.86
CA LYS A 47 8.74 -3.81 -0.54
C LYS A 47 9.77 -3.28 -1.56
N THR A 48 9.30 -2.91 -2.75
CA THR A 48 10.07 -2.23 -3.81
C THR A 48 10.11 -0.70 -3.65
N PHE A 49 9.49 -0.15 -2.60
CA PHE A 49 9.36 1.30 -2.37
C PHE A 49 10.32 1.85 -1.32
N SER A 50 11.29 1.04 -0.89
CA SER A 50 12.29 1.42 0.11
C SER A 50 13.69 1.40 -0.48
N GLU A 51 13.90 2.16 -1.56
CA GLU A 51 15.25 2.56 -1.98
C GLU A 51 15.66 3.91 -1.36
N VAL A 52 14.76 4.55 -0.61
CA VAL A 52 15.05 5.76 0.15
C VAL A 52 15.64 5.37 1.51
N GLU A 53 16.91 5.68 1.73
CA GLU A 53 17.57 5.61 3.04
C GLU A 53 17.01 6.70 3.96
N TRP A 54 15.83 6.46 4.55
CA TRP A 54 15.15 7.40 5.45
C TRP A 54 15.99 7.84 6.65
N HIS A 55 17.04 7.08 6.99
CA HIS A 55 18.01 7.42 8.03
C HIS A 55 18.92 8.61 7.70
N ASN A 56 19.00 9.02 6.43
CA ASN A 56 19.89 10.08 5.96
C ASN A 56 19.16 11.42 5.70
N ILE A 57 17.85 11.46 5.94
CA ILE A 57 17.03 12.67 5.74
C ILE A 57 17.03 13.46 7.05
N SER A 58 17.64 14.64 7.01
CA SER A 58 17.82 15.49 8.19
C SER A 58 17.03 16.80 8.10
N THR A 59 16.64 17.19 6.90
CA THR A 59 15.96 18.47 6.62
C THR A 59 14.61 18.28 5.94
N THR A 60 13.73 19.29 6.07
CA THR A 60 12.41 19.29 5.42
C THR A 60 12.50 19.27 3.89
N GLU A 61 13.54 19.86 3.33
CA GLU A 61 13.73 19.96 1.88
C GLU A 61 14.11 18.58 1.28
N GLU A 62 15.03 17.86 1.92
CA GLU A 62 15.37 16.47 1.58
C GLU A 62 14.17 15.52 1.71
N LEU A 63 13.32 15.74 2.73
CA LEU A 63 12.10 14.96 2.92
C LEU A 63 11.13 15.14 1.75
N LEU A 64 10.95 16.39 1.30
CA LEU A 64 10.07 16.72 0.18
C LEU A 64 10.62 16.19 -1.14
N GLU A 65 11.93 16.24 -1.35
CA GLU A 65 12.58 15.70 -2.55
C GLU A 65 12.44 14.16 -2.62
N ALA A 66 12.73 13.46 -1.52
CA ALA A 66 12.56 12.02 -1.44
C ALA A 66 11.10 11.60 -1.70
N ARG A 67 10.15 12.35 -1.13
CA ARG A 67 8.71 12.13 -1.37
C ARG A 67 8.28 12.38 -2.81
N ALA A 68 8.84 13.38 -3.48
CA ALA A 68 8.53 13.66 -4.88
C ALA A 68 9.04 12.54 -5.80
N LYS A 69 10.27 12.06 -5.58
CA LYS A 69 10.88 10.94 -6.31
C LYS A 69 10.07 9.64 -6.15
N ASP A 70 9.65 9.36 -4.92
CA ASP A 70 8.72 8.28 -4.59
C ASP A 70 7.44 8.37 -5.44
N LEU A 71 6.80 9.55 -5.48
CA LEU A 71 5.54 9.72 -6.21
C LEU A 71 5.70 9.57 -7.72
N GLU A 72 6.81 10.06 -8.29
CA GLU A 72 7.12 9.93 -9.72
C GLU A 72 7.36 8.46 -10.12
N GLY A 73 8.15 7.72 -9.33
CA GLY A 73 8.35 6.28 -9.54
C GLY A 73 7.06 5.47 -9.48
N LYS A 74 6.10 5.91 -8.66
CA LYS A 74 4.76 5.32 -8.54
C LYS A 74 3.94 5.41 -9.82
N GLU A 75 4.04 6.51 -10.55
CA GLU A 75 3.30 6.69 -11.81
C GLU A 75 3.94 5.88 -12.95
N GLU A 76 5.26 5.86 -13.02
CA GLU A 76 5.97 5.09 -14.04
C GLU A 76 5.76 3.58 -13.87
N MET A 77 5.80 3.07 -12.63
CA MET A 77 5.53 1.67 -12.35
C MET A 77 4.08 1.27 -12.66
N ARG A 78 3.13 2.16 -12.37
CA ARG A 78 1.70 1.97 -12.72
C ARG A 78 1.53 1.87 -14.24
N ARG A 79 2.15 2.78 -15.01
CA ARG A 79 2.10 2.75 -16.47
C ARG A 79 2.70 1.47 -17.05
N LYS A 80 3.87 1.05 -16.54
CA LYS A 80 4.52 -0.21 -16.96
C LYS A 80 3.67 -1.44 -16.65
N ALA A 81 2.96 -1.46 -15.51
CA ALA A 81 2.02 -2.54 -15.17
C ALA A 81 0.80 -2.55 -16.11
N GLU A 82 0.27 -1.39 -16.46
CA GLU A 82 -0.81 -1.24 -17.43
C GLU A 82 -0.38 -1.69 -18.84
N GLU A 83 0.83 -1.37 -19.27
CA GLU A 83 1.38 -1.83 -20.56
C GLU A 83 1.60 -3.35 -20.59
N LYS A 84 2.15 -3.93 -19.50
CA LYS A 84 2.32 -5.38 -19.38
C LYS A 84 0.99 -6.14 -19.40
N SER A 85 -0.02 -5.64 -18.68
CA SER A 85 -1.35 -6.27 -18.65
C SER A 85 -2.04 -6.22 -20.02
N LYS A 86 -1.88 -5.12 -20.79
CA LYS A 86 -2.37 -5.03 -22.18
C LYS A 86 -1.63 -5.97 -23.13
N ASN A 87 -0.32 -6.14 -22.97
CA ASN A 87 0.46 -7.04 -23.83
C ASN A 87 0.16 -8.52 -23.56
N GLN A 88 -0.10 -8.91 -22.30
CA GLN A 88 -0.52 -10.26 -21.95
C GLN A 88 -1.89 -10.63 -22.55
N GLY A 89 -2.84 -9.69 -22.60
CA GLY A 89 -4.13 -9.90 -23.26
C GLY A 89 -4.09 -9.93 -24.80
N ARG A 90 -2.95 -9.59 -25.42
CA ARG A 90 -2.75 -9.58 -26.88
C ARG A 90 -2.03 -10.81 -27.42
N THR A 91 -1.53 -11.66 -26.51
CA THR A 91 -0.76 -12.88 -26.82
C THR A 91 -1.57 -14.16 -26.53
N GLN A 92 -2.89 -14.03 -26.28
CA GLN A 92 -3.85 -15.14 -26.22
C GLN A 92 -4.86 -15.03 -27.35
#